data_AF-A0A0C2WDS5-F1
#
_entry.id   AF-A0A0C2WDS5-F1
#
_cell.length_a   1.000
_cell.length_b   1.000
_cell.length_c   1.000
_cell.angle_alpha   90.00
_cell.angle_beta   90.00
_cell.angle_gamma   90.00
#
_symmetry.space_group_name_H-M   'P 1'
#
loop_
_entity.id
_entity.type
_entity.pdbx_description
1 polymer ?
#
loop_
_entity_poly.entity_id
_entity_poly.type
_entity_poly.pdbx_seq_one_letter_code
_entity_poly.pdbx_strand_id
1 'polypeptide(L)'
;MAALPPPNPPAVALPAQPNDPNVPMPAAPNFPPTVDNIIAAMRYREDVRMSFAHQLDEACTLDDLSNSGIYEHSILAQAAAVAGPQAAAPPWFQGAVQQLRNDIQNDIQQLRNDVQQLRNDVKRVMNQGRGDGNIVRFEIIPFANGNDPTLQPHNLPPLHSVNAIQQLNGATLSAYLTGYGIDPLPAVAGNPDATNRLRKETLKRLVGALRRE
;
A
#
# COMPACT_ATOMS: atom_id res chain seq x y z
N MET A 1 42.62 -31.24 12.02
CA MET A 1 42.41 -30.11 11.09
C MET A 1 41.45 -29.15 11.78
N ALA A 2 41.90 -27.94 12.13
CA ALA A 2 41.01 -26.94 12.72
C ALA A 2 40.05 -26.43 11.63
N ALA A 3 38.75 -26.44 11.91
CA ALA A 3 37.75 -25.86 11.02
C ALA A 3 38.02 -24.36 10.89
N LEU A 4 38.02 -23.84 9.66
CA LEU A 4 38.12 -22.40 9.42
C LEU A 4 36.93 -21.70 10.10
N PRO A 5 37.14 -20.54 10.73
CA PRO A 5 36.03 -19.76 11.27
C PRO A 5 35.02 -19.46 10.15
N PRO A 6 33.70 -19.46 10.46
CA PRO A 6 32.70 -19.13 9.47
C PRO A 6 32.98 -17.76 8.86
N PRO A 7 32.73 -17.57 7.55
CA PRO A 7 32.94 -16.29 6.89
C PRO A 7 32.12 -15.20 7.59
N ASN A 8 32.75 -14.06 7.80
CA ASN A 8 32.11 -12.88 8.39
C ASN A 8 30.84 -12.50 7.61
N PRO A 9 29.72 -12.18 8.30
CA PRO A 9 28.52 -11.70 7.62
C PRO A 9 28.82 -10.41 6.84
N PRO A 10 28.18 -10.19 5.68
CA PRO A 10 28.39 -9.00 4.88
C PRO A 10 28.06 -7.73 5.67
N ALA A 11 28.80 -6.65 5.42
CA ALA A 11 28.56 -5.35 6.04
C ALA A 11 27.11 -4.87 5.78
N VAL A 12 26.46 -4.31 6.80
CA VAL A 12 25.11 -3.76 6.64
C VAL A 12 25.21 -2.46 5.85
N ALA A 13 24.51 -2.41 4.71
CA ALA A 13 24.41 -1.20 3.91
C ALA A 13 23.66 -0.10 4.66
N LEU A 14 24.05 1.16 4.43
CA LEU A 14 23.25 2.30 4.89
C LEU A 14 21.85 2.26 4.27
N PRO A 15 20.82 2.73 5.00
CA PRO A 15 19.49 2.84 4.44
C PRO A 15 19.50 3.87 3.29
N ALA A 16 18.49 3.80 2.43
CA ALA A 16 18.27 4.90 1.48
C ALA A 16 17.99 6.19 2.26
N GLN A 17 18.39 7.33 1.69
CA GLN A 17 18.07 8.63 2.29
C GLN A 17 16.53 8.75 2.39
N PRO A 18 15.98 9.04 3.57
CA PRO A 18 14.54 9.16 3.74
C PRO A 18 14.01 10.40 3.00
N ASN A 19 12.72 10.41 2.70
CA ASN A 19 12.09 11.56 2.03
C ASN A 19 12.13 12.85 2.87
N ASP A 20 12.16 12.75 4.20
CA ASP A 20 12.33 13.91 5.07
C ASP A 20 13.81 14.28 5.20
N PRO A 21 14.24 15.44 4.66
CA PRO A 21 15.64 15.87 4.72
C PRO A 21 16.10 16.21 6.14
N ASN A 22 15.18 16.39 7.09
CA ASN A 22 15.49 16.70 8.49
C ASN A 22 15.77 15.46 9.33
N VAL A 23 15.47 14.26 8.82
CA VAL A 23 15.81 13.01 9.51
C VAL A 23 17.29 12.70 9.28
N PRO A 24 18.13 12.73 10.33
CA PRO A 24 19.56 12.53 10.18
C PRO A 24 19.87 11.08 9.80
N MET A 25 20.66 10.91 8.75
CA MET A 25 21.16 9.59 8.36
C MET A 25 22.14 9.03 9.42
N PRO A 26 22.02 7.75 9.79
CA PRO A 26 22.97 7.13 10.69
C PRO A 26 24.34 7.02 10.01
N ALA A 27 25.41 7.12 10.79
CA ALA A 27 26.75 6.86 10.29
C ALA A 27 26.88 5.39 9.83
N ALA A 28 27.82 5.14 8.91
CA ALA A 28 28.14 3.77 8.52
C ALA A 28 28.49 2.94 9.76
N PRO A 29 27.86 1.76 9.95
CA PRO A 29 28.08 0.96 11.13
C PRO A 29 29.51 0.41 11.14
N ASN A 30 30.08 0.25 12.33
CA ASN A 30 31.35 -0.43 12.48
C ASN A 30 31.20 -1.91 12.15
N PHE A 31 32.31 -2.57 11.82
CA PHE A 31 32.35 -4.02 11.67
C PHE A 31 33.39 -4.61 12.64
N PRO A 32 32.97 -5.24 13.76
CA PRO A 32 31.58 -5.50 14.17
C PRO A 32 30.80 -4.26 14.62
N PRO A 33 29.45 -4.26 14.53
CA PRO A 33 28.65 -3.18 15.06
C PRO A 33 28.85 -3.04 16.57
N THR A 34 29.03 -1.81 17.01
CA THR A 34 29.11 -1.46 18.43
C THR A 34 27.71 -1.22 19.01
N VAL A 35 27.63 -1.13 20.34
CA VAL A 35 26.40 -0.68 21.02
C VAL A 35 25.95 0.69 20.50
N ASP A 36 26.90 1.58 20.17
CA ASP A 36 26.58 2.88 19.58
C ASP A 36 25.91 2.76 18.21
N ASN A 37 26.30 1.77 17.39
CA ASN A 37 25.64 1.51 16.11
C ASN A 37 24.20 1.02 16.32
N ILE A 38 23.95 0.20 17.35
CA ILE A 38 22.59 -0.25 17.71
C ILE A 38 21.74 0.95 18.14
N ILE A 39 22.26 1.77 19.06
CA ILE A 39 21.55 2.95 19.56
C ILE A 39 21.27 3.94 18.42
N ALA A 40 22.24 4.15 17.53
CA ALA A 40 22.05 5.02 16.36
C ALA A 40 20.96 4.50 15.43
N ALA A 41 20.89 3.19 15.19
CA ALA A 41 19.86 2.59 14.35
C ALA A 41 18.45 2.68 14.98
N MET A 42 18.34 2.47 16.30
CA MET A 42 17.09 2.66 17.04
C MET A 42 16.61 4.10 16.99
N ARG A 43 17.52 5.06 17.21
CA ARG A 43 17.21 6.51 17.12
C ARG A 43 16.75 6.91 15.73
N TYR A 44 17.48 6.46 14.70
CA TYR A 44 17.10 6.72 13.31
C TYR A 44 15.68 6.22 12.99
N ARG A 45 15.31 5.01 13.42
CA ARG A 45 13.95 4.51 13.23
C ARG A 45 12.91 5.36 13.96
N GLU A 46 13.21 5.80 15.18
CA GLU A 46 12.28 6.65 15.93
C GLU A 46 12.11 8.03 15.27
N ASP A 47 13.19 8.62 14.74
CA ASP A 47 13.14 9.88 14.00
C ASP A 47 12.29 9.75 12.72
N VAL A 48 12.46 8.66 11.96
CA VAL A 48 11.61 8.34 10.80
C VAL A 48 10.15 8.16 11.21
N ARG A 49 9.88 7.46 12.32
CA ARG A 49 8.52 7.25 12.84
C ARG A 49 7.85 8.56 13.25
N MET A 50 8.60 9.43 13.91
CA MET A 50 8.12 10.74 14.33
C MET A 50 7.84 11.62 13.10
N SER A 51 8.75 11.67 12.14
CA SER A 51 8.53 12.39 10.87
C SER A 51 7.28 11.90 10.15
N PHE A 52 7.13 10.57 9.98
CA PHE A 52 5.95 9.95 9.37
C PHE A 52 4.64 10.33 10.08
N ALA A 53 4.65 10.41 11.42
CA ALA A 53 3.48 10.75 12.22
C ALA A 53 3.05 12.21 12.09
N HIS A 54 3.97 13.13 11.78
CA HIS A 54 3.70 14.57 11.69
C HIS A 54 3.05 15.01 10.36
N GLN A 55 2.99 14.16 9.33
CA GLN A 55 2.29 14.38 8.04
C GLN A 55 2.51 15.77 7.41
N LEU A 56 3.75 16.27 7.45
CA LEU A 56 4.15 17.46 6.70
C LEU A 56 4.39 17.12 5.22
N ASP A 57 4.42 18.12 4.33
CA ASP A 57 4.62 17.93 2.88
C ASP A 57 5.92 17.17 2.52
N GLU A 58 6.91 17.19 3.41
CA GLU A 58 8.21 16.50 3.27
C GLU A 58 8.37 15.34 4.27
N ALA A 59 7.29 14.85 4.89
CA ALA A 59 7.38 13.77 5.88
C ALA A 59 7.90 12.46 5.27
N CYS A 60 8.53 11.65 6.12
CA CYS A 60 8.88 10.28 5.78
C CYS A 60 7.67 9.52 5.22
N THR A 61 7.91 8.67 4.24
CA THR A 61 6.90 7.81 3.65
C THR A 61 6.78 6.48 4.40
N LEU A 62 5.77 5.71 4.04
CA LEU A 62 5.61 4.35 4.55
C LEU A 62 6.79 3.44 4.14
N ASP A 63 7.40 3.68 2.99
CA ASP A 63 8.58 2.94 2.54
C ASP A 63 9.81 3.33 3.35
N ASP A 64 9.97 4.60 3.74
CA ASP A 64 11.03 5.03 4.67
C ASP A 64 10.90 4.37 6.04
N LEU A 65 9.66 4.28 6.57
CA LEU A 65 9.38 3.60 7.82
C LEU A 65 9.74 2.11 7.74
N SER A 66 9.39 1.44 6.64
CA SER A 66 9.76 0.04 6.39
C SER A 66 11.28 -0.14 6.30
N ASN A 67 11.96 0.72 5.53
CA ASN A 67 13.41 0.67 5.33
C ASN A 67 14.19 0.91 6.63
N SER A 68 13.75 1.84 7.46
CA SER A 68 14.36 2.10 8.77
C SER A 68 14.25 0.90 9.72
N GLY A 69 13.12 0.19 9.69
CA GLY A 69 12.94 -1.05 10.44
C GLY A 69 13.86 -2.17 9.96
N ILE A 70 14.00 -2.35 8.64
CA ILE A 70 14.93 -3.34 8.06
C ILE A 70 16.38 -3.03 8.45
N TYR A 71 16.78 -1.75 8.41
CA TYR A 71 18.11 -1.32 8.81
C TYR A 71 18.40 -1.62 10.29
N GLU A 72 17.51 -1.24 11.22
CA GLU A 72 17.65 -1.53 12.65
C GLU A 72 17.86 -3.02 12.91
N HIS A 73 17.01 -3.87 12.33
CA HIS A 73 17.10 -5.32 12.51
C HIS A 73 18.38 -5.91 11.91
N SER A 74 18.89 -5.33 10.83
CA SER A 74 20.14 -5.78 10.19
C SER A 74 21.35 -5.51 11.09
N ILE A 75 21.40 -4.34 11.73
CA ILE A 75 22.44 -3.98 12.70
C ILE A 75 22.39 -4.89 13.93
N LEU A 76 21.19 -5.13 14.48
CA LEU A 76 21.00 -6.03 15.62
C LEU A 76 21.43 -7.46 15.31
N ALA A 77 21.05 -7.98 14.14
CA ALA A 77 21.44 -9.32 13.71
C ALA A 77 22.95 -9.46 13.53
N GLN A 78 23.61 -8.43 12.97
CA GLN A 78 25.05 -8.44 12.80
C GLN A 78 25.79 -8.31 14.15
N ALA A 79 25.33 -7.45 15.06
CA ALA A 79 25.89 -7.35 16.40
C ALA A 79 25.78 -8.68 17.17
N ALA A 80 24.64 -9.36 17.07
CA ALA A 80 24.41 -10.67 17.67
C ALA A 80 25.35 -11.76 17.09
N ALA A 81 25.66 -11.70 15.79
CA ALA A 81 26.54 -12.66 15.15
C ALA A 81 28.01 -12.56 15.62
N VAL A 82 28.48 -11.38 16.05
CA VAL A 82 29.90 -11.17 16.44
C VAL A 82 30.15 -11.33 17.94
N ALA A 83 29.12 -11.40 18.77
CA ALA A 83 29.24 -11.56 20.23
C ALA A 83 29.76 -12.95 20.71
N GLY A 84 30.12 -13.87 19.80
CA GLY A 84 30.71 -15.18 20.14
C GLY A 84 29.69 -16.24 20.63
N PRO A 85 30.12 -17.50 20.85
CA PRO A 85 29.22 -18.66 20.89
C PRO A 85 28.40 -18.86 22.18
N GLN A 86 28.09 -17.82 22.94
CA GLN A 86 27.10 -17.89 24.03
C GLN A 86 25.68 -17.48 23.61
N ALA A 87 25.47 -17.12 22.35
CA ALA A 87 24.13 -16.83 21.84
C ALA A 87 24.03 -17.11 20.33
N ALA A 88 24.45 -18.29 19.88
CA ALA A 88 23.92 -18.78 18.60
C ALA A 88 22.39 -18.81 18.78
N ALA A 89 21.69 -17.92 18.08
CA ALA A 89 20.24 -17.85 18.16
C ALA A 89 19.71 -19.28 17.96
N PRO A 90 18.86 -19.78 18.87
CA PRO A 90 18.38 -21.15 18.77
C PRO A 90 17.86 -21.42 17.35
N PRO A 91 17.99 -22.64 16.81
CA PRO A 91 17.54 -22.93 15.45
C PRO A 91 16.09 -22.50 15.14
N TRP A 92 15.23 -22.44 16.17
CA TRP A 92 13.85 -21.95 16.05
C TRP A 92 13.74 -20.43 15.81
N PHE A 93 14.70 -19.63 16.28
CA PHE A 93 14.63 -18.16 16.28
C PHE A 93 14.61 -17.58 14.86
N GLN A 94 15.42 -18.12 13.94
CA GLN A 94 15.41 -17.68 12.54
C GLN A 94 14.05 -17.94 11.88
N GLY A 95 13.44 -19.10 12.14
CA GLY A 95 12.10 -19.42 11.67
C GLY A 95 11.04 -18.49 12.25
N ALA A 96 11.12 -18.20 13.54
CA ALA A 96 10.19 -17.28 14.22
C ALA A 96 10.29 -15.84 13.69
N VAL A 97 11.51 -15.33 13.48
CA VAL A 97 11.72 -13.98 12.91
C VAL A 97 11.25 -13.90 11.46
N GLN A 98 11.49 -14.94 10.66
CA GLN A 98 11.00 -14.98 9.29
C GLN A 98 9.47 -15.04 9.24
N GLN A 99 8.85 -15.82 10.13
CA GLN A 99 7.39 -15.88 10.25
C GLN A 99 6.81 -14.52 10.63
N LEU A 100 7.35 -13.88 11.68
CA LEU A 100 6.94 -12.54 12.09
C LEU A 100 7.07 -11.52 10.96
N ARG A 101 8.16 -11.57 10.18
CA ARG A 101 8.34 -10.70 9.01
C ARG A 101 7.25 -10.92 7.98
N ASN A 102 6.91 -12.17 7.67
CA ASN A 102 5.87 -12.50 6.71
C ASN A 102 4.49 -12.02 7.22
N ASP A 103 4.20 -12.22 8.50
CA ASP A 103 2.94 -11.80 9.12
C ASP A 103 2.78 -10.28 9.07
N ILE A 104 3.82 -9.53 9.46
CA ILE A 104 3.82 -8.05 9.37
C ILE A 104 3.63 -7.58 7.91
N GLN A 105 4.27 -8.24 6.94
CA GLN A 105 4.11 -7.88 5.53
C GLN A 105 2.67 -8.10 5.05
N ASN A 106 2.05 -9.21 5.45
CA ASN A 106 0.66 -9.51 5.12
C ASN A 106 -0.29 -8.49 5.78
N ASP A 107 -0.08 -8.16 7.05
CA ASP A 107 -0.89 -7.18 7.79
C ASP A 107 -0.80 -5.79 7.17
N ILE A 108 0.40 -5.35 6.78
CA ILE A 108 0.60 -4.07 6.10
C ILE A 108 -0.14 -4.06 4.75
N GLN A 109 -0.07 -5.16 4.00
CA GLN A 109 -0.78 -5.26 2.73
C GLN A 109 -2.30 -5.24 2.91
N GLN A 110 -2.80 -5.91 3.96
CA GLN A 110 -4.22 -5.87 4.31
C GLN A 110 -4.66 -4.46 4.70
N LEU A 111 -3.91 -3.78 5.57
CA LEU A 111 -4.21 -2.40 5.97
C LEU A 111 -4.22 -1.44 4.78
N ARG A 112 -3.30 -1.59 3.83
CA ARG A 112 -3.29 -0.80 2.58
C ARG A 112 -4.58 -1.00 1.79
N ASN A 113 -5.04 -2.25 1.67
CA ASN A 113 -6.28 -2.58 0.97
C ASN A 113 -7.51 -1.99 1.71
N ASP A 114 -7.56 -2.10 3.04
CA ASP A 114 -8.66 -1.59 3.86
C ASP A 114 -8.77 -0.05 3.78
N VAL A 115 -7.63 0.65 3.85
CA VAL A 115 -7.58 2.11 3.70
C VAL A 115 -8.06 2.53 2.31
N GLN A 116 -7.66 1.81 1.26
CA GLN A 116 -8.12 2.09 -0.10
C GLN A 116 -9.64 1.87 -0.24
N GLN A 117 -10.17 0.80 0.37
CA GLN A 117 -11.60 0.52 0.38
C GLN A 117 -12.39 1.61 1.12
N LEU A 118 -11.94 2.02 2.31
CA LEU A 118 -12.54 3.11 3.08
C LEU A 118 -12.57 4.42 2.28
N ARG A 119 -11.47 4.75 1.60
CA ARG A 119 -11.42 5.94 0.73
C ARG A 119 -12.46 5.88 -0.38
N ASN A 120 -12.63 4.72 -1.00
CA ASN A 120 -13.64 4.52 -2.04
C ASN A 120 -15.06 4.63 -1.47
N ASP A 121 -15.32 4.06 -0.29
CA ASP A 121 -16.63 4.10 0.36
C ASP A 121 -17.01 5.52 0.81
N VAL A 122 -16.06 6.31 1.34
CA VAL A 122 -16.29 7.73 1.63
C VAL A 122 -16.72 8.49 0.39
N LYS A 123 -16.01 8.30 -0.74
CA LYS A 123 -16.38 8.95 -2.01
C LYS A 123 -17.76 8.50 -2.51
N ARG A 124 -18.12 7.22 -2.36
CA ARG A 124 -19.47 6.73 -2.70
C ARG A 124 -20.55 7.39 -1.85
N VAL A 125 -20.33 7.51 -0.54
CA VAL A 125 -21.26 8.19 0.39
C VAL A 125 -21.40 9.68 0.02
N MET A 126 -20.29 10.34 -0.31
CA MET A 126 -20.32 11.72 -0.82
C MET A 126 -21.16 11.82 -2.11
N ASN A 127 -20.98 10.90 -3.06
CA ASN A 127 -21.76 10.87 -4.29
C ASN A 127 -23.25 10.63 -4.05
N GLN A 128 -23.62 9.81 -3.07
CA GLN A 128 -25.04 9.61 -2.69
C GLN A 128 -25.69 10.92 -2.23
N GLY A 129 -24.94 11.76 -1.51
CA GLY A 129 -25.38 13.09 -1.09
C GLY A 129 -25.53 14.10 -2.23
N ARG A 130 -24.96 13.82 -3.41
CA ARG A 130 -24.94 14.72 -4.58
C ARG A 130 -26.08 14.50 -5.58
N GLY A 131 -26.99 13.56 -5.31
CA GLY A 131 -28.15 13.29 -6.15
C GLY A 131 -27.76 12.68 -7.50
N ASP A 132 -28.12 13.32 -8.61
CA ASP A 132 -27.83 12.85 -9.97
C ASP A 132 -26.46 13.29 -10.51
N GLY A 133 -25.73 14.13 -9.76
CA GLY A 133 -24.43 14.65 -10.13
C GLY A 133 -24.46 15.82 -11.13
N ASN A 134 -25.63 16.35 -11.49
CA ASN A 134 -25.74 17.46 -12.45
C ASN A 134 -25.44 18.83 -11.83
N ILE A 135 -25.83 19.03 -10.56
CA ILE A 135 -25.53 20.28 -9.82
C ILE A 135 -24.17 20.19 -9.13
N VAL A 136 -23.96 19.14 -8.35
CA VAL A 136 -22.68 18.86 -7.69
C VAL A 136 -22.13 17.57 -8.28
N ARG A 137 -21.06 17.68 -9.07
CA ARG A 137 -20.46 16.55 -9.80
C ARG A 137 -20.02 15.45 -8.85
N PHE A 138 -20.12 14.18 -9.25
CA PHE A 138 -19.56 13.06 -8.49
C PHE A 138 -18.03 13.11 -8.41
N GLU A 139 -17.50 12.67 -7.27
CA GLU A 139 -16.10 12.27 -7.12
C GLU A 139 -15.80 11.04 -7.96
N ILE A 140 -14.61 11.01 -8.56
CA ILE A 140 -14.11 9.83 -9.25
C ILE A 140 -13.74 8.76 -8.22
N ILE A 141 -14.37 7.58 -8.33
CA ILE A 141 -14.04 6.42 -7.53
C ILE A 141 -12.90 5.66 -8.22
N PRO A 142 -11.72 5.52 -7.58
CA PRO A 142 -10.66 4.68 -8.09
C PRO A 142 -11.08 3.22 -8.24
N PHE A 143 -10.39 2.50 -9.11
CA PHE A 143 -10.55 1.06 -9.28
C PHE A 143 -10.14 0.25 -8.05
N ALA A 144 -10.41 -1.05 -8.06
CA ALA A 144 -10.10 -1.95 -6.94
C ALA A 144 -8.60 -1.99 -6.62
N ASN A 145 -7.75 -1.75 -7.63
CA ASN A 145 -6.29 -1.62 -7.48
C ASN A 145 -5.82 -0.20 -7.09
N GLY A 146 -6.75 0.72 -6.82
CA GLY A 146 -6.45 2.11 -6.44
C GLY A 146 -6.19 3.07 -7.61
N ASN A 147 -6.13 2.59 -8.86
CA ASN A 147 -5.87 3.44 -10.02
C ASN A 147 -7.06 4.36 -10.32
N ASP A 148 -6.77 5.57 -10.78
CA ASP A 148 -7.80 6.45 -11.33
C ASP A 148 -8.24 5.94 -12.71
N PRO A 149 -9.53 5.66 -12.93
CA PRO A 149 -10.02 5.16 -14.21
C PRO A 149 -9.84 6.15 -15.37
N THR A 150 -9.69 7.45 -15.08
CA THR A 150 -9.61 8.51 -16.07
C THR A 150 -8.19 8.81 -16.52
N LEU A 151 -7.19 8.32 -15.77
CA LEU A 151 -5.78 8.49 -16.07
C LEU A 151 -5.22 7.29 -16.84
N GLN A 152 -4.00 7.42 -17.35
CA GLN A 152 -3.26 6.29 -17.90
C GLN A 152 -3.10 5.19 -16.83
N PRO A 153 -3.19 3.90 -17.21
CA PRO A 153 -3.30 3.38 -18.58
C PRO A 153 -4.74 3.30 -19.12
N HIS A 154 -5.76 3.57 -18.31
CA HIS A 154 -7.15 3.25 -18.63
C HIS A 154 -7.84 4.31 -19.52
N ASN A 155 -7.58 5.59 -19.27
CA ASN A 155 -8.10 6.74 -20.04
C ASN A 155 -9.63 6.70 -20.27
N LEU A 156 -10.41 6.25 -19.26
CA LEU A 156 -11.86 6.16 -19.37
C LEU A 156 -12.54 7.52 -19.14
N PRO A 157 -13.70 7.78 -19.76
CA PRO A 157 -14.42 9.03 -19.56
C PRO A 157 -14.90 9.16 -18.11
N PRO A 158 -14.77 10.33 -17.46
CA PRO A 158 -15.11 10.50 -16.06
C PRO A 158 -16.61 10.34 -15.77
N LEU A 159 -16.94 9.67 -14.67
CA LEU A 159 -18.32 9.42 -14.23
C LEU A 159 -18.84 10.49 -13.27
N HIS A 160 -18.89 11.75 -13.72
CA HIS A 160 -19.29 12.88 -12.87
C HIS A 160 -20.80 12.99 -12.61
N SER A 161 -21.64 12.21 -13.29
CA SER A 161 -23.09 12.25 -13.12
C SER A 161 -23.76 10.96 -13.60
N VAL A 162 -25.03 10.79 -13.24
CA VAL A 162 -25.88 9.73 -13.79
C VAL A 162 -25.97 9.84 -15.32
N ASN A 163 -26.01 11.06 -15.86
CA ASN A 163 -26.03 11.29 -17.30
C ASN A 163 -24.75 10.79 -17.98
N ALA A 164 -23.58 11.01 -17.38
CA ALA A 164 -22.31 10.49 -17.89
C ALA A 164 -22.34 8.95 -17.97
N ILE A 165 -22.87 8.28 -16.95
CA ILE A 165 -23.05 6.81 -16.93
C ILE A 165 -24.03 6.35 -18.02
N GLN A 166 -25.11 7.09 -18.24
CA GLN A 166 -26.12 6.76 -19.25
C GLN A 166 -25.60 6.89 -20.69
N GLN A 167 -24.60 7.73 -20.92
CA GLN A 167 -23.99 7.94 -22.23
C GLN A 167 -22.88 6.92 -22.56
N LEU A 168 -22.46 6.09 -21.61
CA LEU A 168 -21.43 5.08 -21.86
C LEU A 168 -21.93 4.02 -22.85
N ASN A 169 -21.03 3.63 -23.75
CA ASN A 169 -21.22 2.48 -24.63
C ASN A 169 -20.84 1.16 -23.91
N GLY A 170 -21.19 0.03 -24.53
CA GLY A 170 -20.99 -1.30 -23.93
C GLY A 170 -19.53 -1.65 -23.62
N ALA A 171 -18.57 -1.19 -24.44
CA ALA A 171 -17.15 -1.46 -24.24
C ALA A 171 -16.61 -0.70 -23.02
N THR A 172 -16.93 0.60 -22.93
CA THR A 172 -16.53 1.45 -21.80
C THR A 172 -17.19 1.00 -20.49
N LEU A 173 -18.46 0.56 -20.53
CA LEU A 173 -19.13 -0.04 -19.37
C LEU A 173 -18.40 -1.28 -18.87
N SER A 174 -18.01 -2.16 -19.80
CA SER A 174 -17.30 -3.40 -19.46
C SER A 174 -15.94 -3.07 -18.83
N ALA A 175 -15.20 -2.11 -19.39
CA ALA A 175 -13.93 -1.67 -18.84
C ALA A 175 -14.06 -1.11 -17.40
N TYR A 176 -15.09 -0.30 -17.14
CA TYR A 176 -15.39 0.19 -15.80
C TYR A 176 -15.71 -0.95 -14.82
N LEU A 177 -16.59 -1.87 -15.20
CA LEU A 177 -16.97 -3.00 -14.34
C LEU A 177 -15.79 -3.91 -14.04
N THR A 178 -14.97 -4.23 -15.05
CA THR A 178 -13.73 -5.00 -14.86
C THR A 178 -12.75 -4.30 -13.93
N GLY A 179 -12.57 -2.99 -14.07
CA GLY A 179 -11.69 -2.23 -13.15
C GLY A 179 -12.19 -2.19 -11.70
N TYR A 180 -13.51 -2.26 -11.48
CA TYR A 180 -14.09 -2.45 -10.15
C TYR A 180 -14.10 -3.91 -9.67
N GLY A 181 -13.50 -4.85 -10.41
CA GLY A 181 -13.46 -6.27 -10.06
C GLY A 181 -14.79 -7.00 -10.22
N ILE A 182 -15.71 -6.45 -11.01
CA ILE A 182 -16.98 -7.10 -11.34
C ILE A 182 -16.81 -7.85 -12.66
N ASP A 183 -16.95 -9.17 -12.60
CA ASP A 183 -16.97 -10.01 -13.79
C ASP A 183 -18.09 -9.55 -14.74
N PRO A 184 -17.87 -9.67 -16.07
CA PRO A 184 -18.87 -9.24 -17.03
C PRO A 184 -20.18 -9.97 -16.77
N LEU A 185 -21.18 -9.19 -16.33
CA LEU A 185 -22.52 -9.71 -16.04
C LEU A 185 -23.02 -10.53 -17.24
N PRO A 186 -23.69 -11.67 -16.99
CA PRO A 186 -24.15 -12.56 -18.04
C PRO A 186 -24.99 -11.78 -19.04
N ALA A 187 -24.74 -12.01 -20.33
CA ALA A 187 -25.53 -11.42 -21.38
C ALA A 187 -26.99 -11.84 -21.20
N VAL A 188 -27.90 -10.87 -21.17
CA VAL A 188 -29.32 -11.16 -21.24
C VAL A 188 -29.55 -11.73 -22.64
N ALA A 189 -29.99 -12.98 -22.73
CA ALA A 189 -30.01 -13.79 -23.95
C ALA A 189 -30.50 -13.00 -25.18
N GLY A 190 -29.57 -12.63 -26.07
CA GLY A 190 -29.84 -11.93 -27.32
C GLY A 190 -30.24 -10.45 -27.21
N ASN A 191 -30.24 -9.85 -26.01
CA ASN A 191 -30.66 -8.46 -25.80
C ASN A 191 -29.51 -7.59 -25.26
N PRO A 192 -28.72 -6.95 -26.15
CA PRO A 192 -27.61 -6.09 -25.74
C PRO A 192 -28.08 -4.85 -24.96
N ASP A 193 -29.29 -4.34 -25.23
CA ASP A 193 -29.83 -3.17 -24.53
C ASP A 193 -30.19 -3.49 -23.09
N ALA A 194 -30.84 -4.63 -22.84
CA ALA A 194 -31.12 -5.12 -21.50
C ALA A 194 -29.82 -5.38 -20.71
N THR A 195 -28.81 -5.96 -21.38
CA THR A 195 -27.48 -6.17 -20.80
C THR A 195 -26.81 -4.85 -20.41
N ASN A 196 -26.82 -3.86 -21.30
CA ASN A 196 -26.24 -2.55 -21.04
C ASN A 196 -27.01 -1.79 -19.94
N ARG A 197 -28.34 -1.92 -19.88
CA ARG A 197 -29.15 -1.35 -18.80
C ARG A 197 -28.75 -1.92 -17.46
N LEU A 198 -28.63 -3.25 -17.34
CA LEU A 198 -28.21 -3.91 -16.10
C LEU A 198 -26.79 -3.48 -15.66
N ARG A 199 -25.86 -3.39 -16.62
CA ARG A 199 -24.49 -2.91 -16.38
C ARG A 199 -24.46 -1.47 -15.89
N LYS A 200 -25.27 -0.58 -16.49
CA LYS A 200 -25.41 0.81 -16.06
C LYS A 200 -25.98 0.92 -14.64
N GLU A 201 -27.02 0.15 -14.30
CA GLU A 201 -27.56 0.14 -12.93
C GLU A 201 -26.53 -0.37 -11.92
N THR A 202 -25.77 -1.40 -12.28
CA THR A 202 -24.67 -1.91 -11.45
C THR A 202 -23.60 -0.83 -11.25
N LEU A 203 -23.19 -0.14 -12.31
CA LEU A 203 -22.21 0.93 -12.24
C LEU A 203 -22.69 2.11 -11.39
N LYS A 204 -23.97 2.50 -11.49
CA LYS A 204 -24.56 3.54 -10.62
C LYS A 204 -24.42 3.18 -9.14
N ARG A 205 -24.65 1.91 -8.76
CA ARG A 205 -24.46 1.47 -7.37
C ARG A 205 -23.00 1.59 -6.93
N LEU A 206 -22.07 1.16 -7.79
CA LEU A 206 -20.63 1.19 -7.51
C LEU A 206 -20.07 2.60 -7.34
N VAL A 207 -20.66 3.61 -8.01
CA VAL A 207 -20.23 5.01 -7.88
C VAL A 207 -21.04 5.81 -6.86
N GLY A 208 -22.03 5.20 -6.19
CA GLY A 208 -22.86 5.87 -5.19
C GLY A 208 -23.98 6.75 -5.77
N ALA A 209 -24.45 6.49 -6.99
CA ALA A 209 -25.47 7.29 -7.67
C ALA A 209 -26.93 6.84 -7.41
N LEU A 210 -27.16 5.77 -6.65
CA LEU A 210 -28.49 5.27 -6.31
C LEU A 210 -28.84 5.61 -4.85
N ARG A 211 -29.93 6.35 -4.64
CA ARG A 211 -30.55 6.45 -3.30
C ARG A 211 -31.14 5.09 -2.94
N ARG A 212 -30.92 4.66 -1.70
CA ARG A 212 -31.79 3.64 -1.10
C ARG A 212 -33.15 4.32 -0.90
N GLU A 213 -34.16 3.82 -1.60
CA GLU A 213 -35.57 4.13 -1.32
C GLU A 213 -35.99 3.59 0.05
#